data_AF-A0A835CS60-F1
#
_entry.id   AF-A0A835CS60-F1
#
_cell.length_a   1.000
_cell.length_b   1.000
_cell.length_c   1.000
_cell.angle_alpha   90.00
_cell.angle_beta   90.00
_cell.angle_gamma   90.00
#
_symmetry.space_group_name_H-M   'P 1'
#
loop_
_entity.id
_entity.type
_entity.pdbx_description
1 polymer ?
#
loop_
_entity_poly.entity_id
_entity_poly.type
_entity_poly.pdbx_seq_one_letter_code
_entity_poly.pdbx_strand_id
1 'polypeptide(L)'
;MFTSVFSVPINLPFWYQPCGSKIEPDNYNLNNIEHEIKSSLNRMKLQHGIALGSFKKGNYENNYDKAGNHIARKQYIPHWIPNEHDISLIKQLEGKTLRTVADHLPGLHTDLQKFSIAIEEMINDENDLSKKNALERTLMFLQSYLCEVETTIVNLSFLNIPERISRNIMVQKERDPEDYTRRLVRDWGILIKYKEHLIAWKKVLDSH
;
A
#
# COMPACT_ATOMS: atom_id res chain seq x y z
N MET A 1 24.43 22.20 32.83
CA MET A 1 23.10 21.63 32.57
C MET A 1 22.57 22.25 31.29
N PHE A 2 22.69 21.55 30.16
CA PHE A 2 22.04 21.98 28.92
C PHE A 2 20.88 21.03 28.67
N THR A 3 19.66 21.53 28.84
CA THR A 3 18.44 20.84 28.44
C THR A 3 18.45 20.70 26.92
N SER A 4 18.59 19.46 26.47
CA SER A 4 18.30 19.03 25.10
C SER A 4 16.88 19.46 24.74
N VAL A 5 16.77 20.45 23.86
CA VAL A 5 15.54 20.76 23.16
C VAL A 5 15.25 19.55 22.27
N PHE A 6 14.25 18.76 22.65
CA PHE A 6 13.68 17.77 21.75
C PHE A 6 13.16 18.52 20.52
N SER A 7 13.94 18.48 19.45
CA SER A 7 13.48 18.82 18.12
C SER A 7 12.26 17.97 17.81
N VAL A 8 11.08 18.60 17.79
CA VAL A 8 9.85 18.03 17.24
C VAL A 8 10.19 17.51 15.83
N PRO A 9 9.92 16.25 15.49
CA PRO A 9 10.25 15.77 14.16
C PRO A 9 9.42 16.56 13.14
N ILE A 10 10.12 17.02 12.11
CA ILE A 10 9.62 17.34 10.78
C ILE A 10 8.45 16.39 10.46
N ASN A 11 7.32 16.94 10.04
CA ASN A 11 6.06 16.24 9.74
C ASN A 11 6.35 14.91 9.02
N LEU A 12 6.24 13.78 9.72
CA LEU A 12 6.56 12.46 9.18
C LEU A 12 5.63 12.17 8.00
N PRO A 13 6.13 11.54 6.92
CA PRO A 13 5.26 11.20 5.80
C PRO A 13 4.18 10.22 6.26
N PHE A 14 2.97 10.32 5.68
CA PHE A 14 1.84 9.57 6.19
C PHE A 14 2.08 8.06 6.18
N TRP A 15 2.75 7.48 5.18
CA TRP A 15 2.95 6.02 5.17
C TRP A 15 3.86 5.54 6.31
N TYR A 16 4.68 6.43 6.89
CA TYR A 16 5.47 6.13 8.09
C TYR A 16 4.59 6.08 9.34
N GLN A 17 3.56 6.92 9.42
CA GLN A 17 2.58 6.99 10.51
C GLN A 17 1.15 7.15 9.95
N PRO A 18 0.56 6.08 9.38
CA PRO A 18 -0.62 6.17 8.52
C PRO A 18 -1.87 6.64 9.26
N CYS A 19 -1.97 6.30 10.54
CA CYS A 19 -3.10 6.69 11.39
C CYS A 19 -2.92 8.08 12.03
N GLY A 20 -1.81 8.78 11.80
CA GLY A 20 -1.56 10.11 12.36
C GLY A 20 -1.15 10.12 13.84
N SER A 21 -1.37 9.04 14.59
CA SER A 21 -0.91 8.85 15.98
C SER A 21 -0.44 7.42 16.21
N LYS A 22 0.19 7.17 17.37
CA LYS A 22 0.44 5.80 17.83
C LYS A 22 -0.91 5.14 18.14
N ILE A 23 -1.07 3.91 17.69
CA ILE A 23 -2.24 3.08 17.96
C ILE A 23 -1.98 2.36 19.29
N GLU A 24 -2.92 2.43 20.20
CA GLU A 24 -2.92 1.62 21.41
C GLU A 24 -3.71 0.34 21.14
N PRO A 25 -3.23 -0.83 21.59
CA PRO A 25 -3.97 -2.07 21.40
C PRO A 25 -5.27 -2.02 22.19
N ASP A 26 -6.39 -2.37 21.57
CA ASP A 26 -7.61 -2.54 22.36
C ASP A 26 -7.46 -3.76 23.28
N ASN A 27 -8.16 -3.72 24.42
CA ASN A 27 -8.11 -4.77 25.43
C ASN A 27 -8.98 -5.97 24.98
N TYR A 28 -8.49 -6.72 23.99
CA TYR A 28 -9.20 -7.87 23.44
C TYR A 28 -9.17 -9.06 24.39
N ASN A 29 -10.31 -9.74 24.48
CA ASN A 29 -10.42 -10.98 25.22
C ASN A 29 -9.73 -12.10 24.43
N LEU A 30 -8.48 -12.43 24.80
CA LEU A 30 -7.68 -13.49 24.20
C LEU A 30 -8.34 -14.89 24.24
N ASN A 31 -9.48 -15.04 24.93
CA ASN A 31 -10.25 -16.27 24.97
C ASN A 31 -10.91 -16.65 23.62
N ASN A 32 -10.96 -15.74 22.62
CA ASN A 32 -11.50 -16.06 21.29
C ASN A 32 -10.72 -15.35 20.14
N ILE A 33 -9.46 -15.73 19.96
CA ILE A 33 -8.55 -15.16 18.94
C ILE A 33 -9.13 -15.28 17.52
N GLU A 34 -9.81 -16.38 17.19
CA GLU A 34 -10.38 -16.59 15.85
C GLU A 34 -11.48 -15.58 15.53
N HIS A 35 -12.36 -15.29 16.49
CA HIS A 35 -13.36 -14.24 16.36
C HIS A 35 -12.73 -12.86 16.13
N GLU A 36 -11.66 -12.54 16.86
CA GLU A 36 -10.96 -11.25 16.71
C GLU A 36 -10.26 -11.12 15.36
N ILE A 37 -9.63 -12.19 14.88
CA ILE A 37 -9.06 -12.22 13.53
C ILE A 37 -10.18 -11.99 12.50
N LYS A 38 -11.30 -12.71 12.61
CA LYS A 38 -12.42 -12.58 11.67
C LYS A 38 -12.99 -11.15 11.67
N SER A 39 -13.24 -10.60 12.85
CA SER A 39 -13.73 -9.22 13.01
C SER A 39 -12.79 -8.22 12.37
N SER A 40 -11.48 -8.36 12.58
CA SER A 40 -10.47 -7.46 12.03
C SER A 40 -10.32 -7.58 10.52
N LEU A 41 -10.33 -8.81 9.99
CA LEU A 41 -10.30 -9.04 8.53
C LEU A 41 -11.55 -8.49 7.84
N ASN A 42 -12.72 -8.51 8.49
CA ASN A 42 -13.94 -7.90 7.94
C ASN A 42 -13.82 -6.37 7.83
N ARG A 43 -13.28 -5.68 8.84
CA ARG A 43 -13.03 -4.24 8.76
C ARG A 43 -12.02 -3.91 7.65
N MET A 44 -10.95 -4.69 7.59
CA MET A 44 -9.93 -4.58 6.55
C MET A 44 -10.52 -4.79 5.14
N LYS A 45 -11.44 -5.75 4.97
CA LYS A 45 -12.16 -6.01 3.71
C LYS A 45 -12.99 -4.82 3.26
N LEU A 46 -13.62 -4.08 4.19
CA LEU A 46 -14.35 -2.86 3.85
C LEU A 46 -13.40 -1.77 3.32
N GLN A 47 -12.28 -1.52 4.02
CA GLN A 47 -11.30 -0.51 3.59
C GLN A 47 -10.62 -0.88 2.27
N HIS A 48 -10.29 -2.16 2.10
CA HIS A 48 -9.81 -2.72 0.83
C HIS A 48 -10.80 -2.45 -0.31
N GLY A 49 -12.09 -2.73 -0.09
CA GLY A 49 -13.14 -2.50 -1.07
C GLY A 49 -13.26 -1.04 -1.49
N ILE A 50 -13.10 -0.11 -0.54
CA ILE A 50 -13.07 1.34 -0.80
C ILE A 50 -11.84 1.71 -1.64
N ALA A 51 -10.65 1.23 -1.27
CA ALA A 51 -9.41 1.50 -2.00
C ALA A 51 -9.47 0.98 -3.44
N LEU A 52 -9.93 -0.27 -3.64
CA LEU A 52 -10.12 -0.84 -4.97
C LEU A 52 -11.20 -0.12 -5.78
N GLY A 53 -12.31 0.26 -5.14
CA GLY A 53 -13.36 1.04 -5.77
C GLY A 53 -12.87 2.41 -6.24
N SER A 54 -12.06 3.10 -5.42
CA SER A 54 -11.44 4.37 -5.79
C SER A 54 -10.45 4.21 -6.94
N PHE A 55 -9.58 3.21 -6.88
CA PHE A 55 -8.62 2.93 -7.94
C PHE A 55 -9.32 2.74 -9.30
N LYS A 56 -10.41 1.96 -9.34
CA LYS A 56 -11.21 1.75 -10.56
C LYS A 56 -11.81 3.05 -11.10
N LYS A 57 -12.27 3.95 -10.22
CA LYS A 57 -12.82 5.25 -10.60
C LYS A 57 -11.78 6.22 -11.15
N GLY A 58 -10.49 6.01 -10.85
CA GLY A 58 -9.40 6.85 -11.36
C GLY A 58 -9.17 6.77 -12.87
N ASN A 59 -9.73 5.76 -13.55
CA ASN A 59 -9.65 5.56 -15.00
C ASN A 59 -8.22 5.61 -15.56
N TYR A 60 -7.30 4.94 -14.87
CA TYR A 60 -5.87 4.98 -15.19
C TYR A 60 -5.52 4.40 -16.56
N GLU A 61 -6.31 3.43 -17.06
CA GLU A 61 -6.13 2.86 -18.39
C GLU A 61 -6.25 3.95 -19.49
N ASN A 62 -7.22 4.86 -19.36
CA ASN A 62 -7.35 5.98 -20.29
C ASN A 62 -6.30 7.07 -20.02
N ASN A 63 -5.96 7.32 -18.76
CA ASN A 63 -5.00 8.37 -18.39
C ASN A 63 -3.55 8.04 -18.81
N TYR A 64 -3.23 6.75 -19.00
CA TYR A 64 -1.89 6.26 -19.32
C TYR A 64 -1.86 5.44 -20.63
N ASP A 65 -2.84 5.63 -21.52
CA ASP A 65 -2.99 4.90 -22.79
C ASP A 65 -1.70 4.86 -23.65
N LYS A 66 -0.95 5.97 -23.70
CA LYS A 66 0.33 6.11 -24.42
C LYS A 66 1.43 5.20 -23.87
N ALA A 67 1.40 4.88 -22.58
CA ALA A 67 2.32 3.93 -21.96
C ALA A 67 1.98 2.48 -22.37
N GLY A 68 0.70 2.17 -22.58
CA GLY A 68 0.20 0.87 -23.01
C GLY A 68 0.71 0.41 -24.37
N ASN A 69 1.12 1.31 -25.26
CA ASN A 69 1.72 0.94 -26.55
C ASN A 69 3.23 0.63 -26.48
N HIS A 70 3.87 0.89 -25.33
CA HIS A 70 5.32 0.75 -25.14
C HIS A 70 5.70 -0.46 -24.26
N ILE A 71 4.85 -1.52 -24.26
CA ILE A 71 4.91 -2.76 -23.46
C ILE A 71 6.28 -3.47 -23.43
N ALA A 72 7.22 -3.14 -24.32
CA ALA A 72 8.54 -3.75 -24.39
C ALA A 72 9.50 -3.42 -23.23
N ARG A 73 9.12 -2.67 -22.19
CA ARG A 73 10.09 -2.17 -21.18
C ARG A 73 9.62 -2.35 -19.73
N LYS A 74 9.55 -3.62 -19.26
CA LYS A 74 9.49 -3.95 -17.81
C LYS A 74 10.65 -3.33 -17.00
N GLN A 75 11.72 -2.88 -17.67
CA GLN A 75 12.98 -2.40 -17.06
C GLN A 75 12.88 -1.14 -16.18
N TYR A 76 11.80 -0.35 -16.29
CA TYR A 76 11.62 0.88 -15.50
C TYR A 76 10.61 0.74 -14.36
N ILE A 77 10.03 -0.46 -14.21
CA ILE A 77 9.11 -0.74 -13.12
C ILE A 77 9.96 -1.07 -11.89
N PRO A 78 9.79 -0.38 -10.76
CA PRO A 78 10.63 -0.63 -9.60
C PRO A 78 10.52 -2.09 -9.12
N HIS A 79 11.65 -2.68 -8.76
CA HIS A 79 11.71 -4.08 -8.32
C HIS A 79 11.30 -4.25 -6.85
N TRP A 80 11.33 -3.16 -6.08
CA TRP A 80 11.03 -3.17 -4.65
C TRP A 80 9.53 -3.13 -4.34
N ILE A 81 8.67 -2.77 -5.31
CA ILE A 81 7.22 -2.98 -5.24
C ILE A 81 6.84 -4.42 -5.63
N PRO A 82 5.75 -4.98 -5.06
CA PRO A 82 5.31 -6.36 -5.33
C PRO A 82 5.36 -6.73 -6.80
N ASN A 83 5.92 -7.91 -7.08
CA ASN A 83 6.04 -8.46 -8.43
C ASN A 83 5.12 -9.69 -8.63
N GLU A 84 5.14 -10.29 -9.81
CA GLU A 84 4.29 -11.44 -10.16
C GLU A 84 4.44 -12.63 -9.19
N HIS A 85 5.63 -12.86 -8.63
CA HIS A 85 5.88 -13.89 -7.63
C HIS A 85 5.21 -13.54 -6.30
N ASP A 86 5.36 -12.31 -5.82
CA ASP A 86 4.68 -11.85 -4.59
C ASP A 86 3.15 -11.95 -4.72
N ILE A 87 2.62 -11.60 -5.88
CA ILE A 87 1.20 -11.77 -6.21
C ILE A 87 0.79 -13.26 -6.21
N SER A 88 1.65 -14.17 -6.69
CA SER A 88 1.38 -15.61 -6.64
C SER A 88 1.29 -16.11 -5.19
N LEU A 89 2.19 -15.66 -4.31
CA LEU A 89 2.16 -16.00 -2.90
C LEU A 89 0.87 -15.51 -2.22
N ILE A 90 0.43 -14.28 -2.49
CA ILE A 90 -0.84 -13.77 -1.98
C ILE A 90 -2.01 -14.64 -2.43
N LYS A 91 -2.05 -15.04 -3.72
CA LYS A 91 -3.12 -15.90 -4.25
C LYS A 91 -3.16 -17.28 -3.58
N GLN A 92 -2.03 -17.80 -3.12
CA GLN A 92 -1.98 -19.08 -2.39
C GLN A 92 -2.62 -18.99 -0.99
N LEU A 93 -2.93 -17.79 -0.49
CA LEU A 93 -3.67 -17.59 0.75
C LEU A 93 -5.18 -17.79 0.60
N GLU A 94 -5.71 -17.85 -0.63
CA GLU A 94 -7.12 -18.09 -0.89
C GLU A 94 -7.56 -19.43 -0.26
N GLY A 95 -8.60 -19.38 0.57
CA GLY A 95 -9.13 -20.54 1.29
C GLY A 95 -8.23 -21.10 2.40
N LYS A 96 -7.14 -20.42 2.79
CA LYS A 96 -6.33 -20.79 3.96
C LYS A 96 -7.05 -20.45 5.26
N THR A 97 -6.51 -20.85 6.41
CA THR A 97 -7.14 -20.51 7.69
C THR A 97 -7.03 -19.01 7.98
N LEU A 98 -7.98 -18.46 8.74
CA LEU A 98 -7.95 -17.06 9.20
C LEU A 98 -6.61 -16.70 9.85
N ARG A 99 -6.03 -17.62 10.63
CA ARG A 99 -4.72 -17.44 11.24
C ARG A 99 -3.60 -17.32 10.20
N THR A 100 -3.59 -18.19 9.19
CA THR A 100 -2.61 -18.14 8.11
C THR A 100 -2.70 -16.81 7.36
N VAL A 101 -3.90 -16.32 7.09
CA VAL A 101 -4.10 -15.01 6.45
C VAL A 101 -3.59 -13.88 7.35
N ALA A 102 -3.90 -13.92 8.66
CA ALA A 102 -3.45 -12.94 9.64
C ALA A 102 -1.90 -12.85 9.71
N ASP A 103 -1.22 -13.98 9.64
CA ASP A 103 0.25 -14.04 9.67
C ASP A 103 0.90 -13.32 8.46
N HIS A 104 0.15 -13.04 7.38
CA HIS A 104 0.62 -12.31 6.21
C HIS A 104 0.29 -10.80 6.21
N LEU A 105 -0.43 -10.31 7.21
CA LEU A 105 -0.75 -8.87 7.34
C LEU A 105 0.48 -7.95 7.46
N PRO A 106 1.57 -8.34 8.16
CA PRO A 106 2.80 -7.55 8.15
C PRO A 106 3.39 -7.37 6.72
N GLY A 107 3.27 -8.38 5.87
CA GLY A 107 3.67 -8.28 4.46
C GLY A 107 2.79 -7.31 3.68
N LEU A 108 1.47 -7.41 3.85
CA LEU A 108 0.50 -6.46 3.28
C LEU A 108 0.81 -5.02 3.70
N HIS A 109 1.09 -4.77 4.98
CA HIS A 109 1.46 -3.46 5.50
C HIS A 109 2.68 -2.88 4.77
N THR A 110 3.74 -3.68 4.64
CA THR A 110 4.97 -3.28 3.94
C THR A 110 4.70 -2.94 2.48
N ASP A 111 3.88 -3.74 1.79
CA ASP A 111 3.51 -3.50 0.39
C ASP A 111 2.74 -2.19 0.22
N LEU A 112 1.79 -1.91 1.10
CA LEU A 112 1.01 -0.67 1.06
C LEU A 112 1.89 0.56 1.35
N GLN A 113 2.90 0.45 2.22
CA GLN A 113 3.89 1.51 2.40
C GLN A 113 4.70 1.76 1.11
N LYS A 114 5.13 0.70 0.44
CA LYS A 114 5.85 0.80 -0.84
C LYS A 114 5.00 1.47 -1.92
N PHE A 115 3.74 1.04 -2.08
CA PHE A 115 2.82 1.71 -3.02
C PHE A 115 2.57 3.17 -2.65
N SER A 116 2.51 3.50 -1.36
CA SER A 116 2.34 4.88 -0.90
C SER A 116 3.51 5.77 -1.35
N ILE A 117 4.74 5.30 -1.19
CA ILE A 117 5.94 6.01 -1.66
C ILE A 117 5.90 6.20 -3.17
N ALA A 118 5.56 5.15 -3.92
CA ALA A 118 5.51 5.19 -5.37
C ALA A 118 4.46 6.18 -5.89
N ILE A 119 3.25 6.18 -5.32
CA ILE A 119 2.15 7.06 -5.73
C ILE A 119 2.41 8.51 -5.29
N GLU A 120 3.03 8.74 -4.13
CA GLU A 120 3.47 10.10 -3.75
C GLU A 120 4.41 10.69 -4.81
N GLU A 121 5.40 9.91 -5.26
CA GLU A 121 6.32 10.37 -6.31
C GLU A 121 5.59 10.68 -7.61
N MET A 122 4.64 9.82 -8.01
CA MET A 122 3.81 10.08 -9.20
C MET A 122 3.01 11.39 -9.10
N ILE A 123 2.50 11.74 -7.90
CA ILE A 123 1.79 13.00 -7.66
C ILE A 123 2.71 14.20 -7.79
N ASN A 124 3.94 14.09 -7.29
CA ASN A 124 4.94 15.15 -7.37
C ASN A 124 5.35 15.43 -8.82
N ASP A 125 5.42 14.38 -9.64
CA ASP A 125 5.79 14.49 -11.03
C ASP A 125 4.64 14.97 -11.94
N GLU A 126 3.37 14.81 -11.51
CA GLU A 126 2.20 15.02 -12.37
C GLU A 126 1.80 16.50 -12.50
N ASN A 127 1.76 16.95 -13.75
CA ASN A 127 1.37 18.31 -14.13
C ASN A 127 -0.09 18.37 -14.60
N ASP A 128 -0.65 17.25 -15.08
CA ASP A 128 -2.06 17.16 -15.42
C ASP A 128 -2.92 17.09 -14.15
N LEU A 129 -3.70 18.15 -13.90
CA LEU A 129 -4.53 18.27 -12.70
C LEU A 129 -5.54 17.11 -12.55
N SER A 130 -6.07 16.58 -13.65
CA SER A 130 -7.04 15.48 -13.60
C SER A 130 -6.37 14.19 -13.10
N LYS A 131 -5.21 13.86 -13.66
CA LYS A 131 -4.41 12.70 -13.24
C LYS A 131 -3.92 12.86 -11.81
N LYS A 132 -3.42 14.06 -11.47
CA LYS A 132 -2.97 14.38 -10.11
C LYS A 132 -4.09 14.19 -9.09
N ASN A 133 -5.28 14.73 -9.34
CA ASN A 133 -6.44 14.55 -8.47
C ASN A 133 -6.85 13.07 -8.31
N ALA A 134 -6.73 12.27 -9.38
CA ALA A 134 -7.00 10.83 -9.30
C ALA A 134 -5.96 10.09 -8.43
N LEU A 135 -4.69 10.43 -8.58
CA LEU A 135 -3.58 9.89 -7.80
C LEU A 135 -3.70 10.29 -6.32
N GLU A 136 -3.95 11.57 -6.02
CA GLU A 136 -4.16 12.07 -4.66
C GLU A 136 -5.32 11.35 -3.97
N ARG A 137 -6.44 11.15 -4.68
CA ARG A 137 -7.57 10.36 -4.17
C ARG A 137 -7.15 8.93 -3.87
N THR A 138 -6.36 8.33 -4.76
CA THR A 138 -5.87 6.95 -4.57
C THR A 138 -4.94 6.85 -3.37
N LEU A 139 -4.05 7.83 -3.19
CA LEU A 139 -3.15 7.94 -2.05
C LEU A 139 -3.93 8.06 -0.74
N MET A 140 -4.97 8.89 -0.71
CA MET A 140 -5.84 9.07 0.46
C MET A 140 -6.51 7.75 0.89
N PHE A 141 -7.09 6.99 -0.05
CA PHE A 141 -7.71 5.71 0.31
C PHE A 141 -6.69 4.61 0.59
N LEU A 142 -5.51 4.67 -0.02
CA LEU A 142 -4.38 3.82 0.33
C LEU A 142 -3.91 4.09 1.78
N GLN A 143 -3.86 5.36 2.20
CA GLN A 143 -3.58 5.73 3.59
C GLN A 143 -4.60 5.14 4.56
N SER A 144 -5.91 5.31 4.27
CA SER A 144 -6.96 4.74 5.11
C SER A 144 -6.85 3.22 5.21
N TYR A 145 -6.55 2.56 4.10
CA TYR A 145 -6.37 1.11 4.07
C TYR A 145 -5.14 0.66 4.86
N LEU A 146 -4.00 1.32 4.66
CA LEU A 146 -2.76 1.06 5.40
C LEU A 146 -2.95 1.27 6.90
N CYS A 147 -3.69 2.32 7.31
CA CYS A 147 -4.02 2.54 8.72
C CYS A 147 -4.85 1.38 9.30
N GLU A 148 -5.88 0.90 8.59
CA GLU A 148 -6.69 -0.24 9.07
C GLU A 148 -5.87 -1.53 9.19
N VAL A 149 -4.95 -1.78 8.25
CA VAL A 149 -4.01 -2.92 8.34
C VAL A 149 -3.12 -2.78 9.58
N GLU A 150 -2.60 -1.58 9.85
CA GLU A 150 -1.77 -1.30 11.03
C GLU A 150 -2.54 -1.49 12.34
N THR A 151 -3.75 -0.93 12.43
CA THR A 151 -4.67 -1.14 13.56
C THR A 151 -4.92 -2.63 13.78
N THR A 152 -5.16 -3.38 12.70
CA THR A 152 -5.37 -4.83 12.78
C THR A 152 -4.14 -5.56 13.33
N ILE A 153 -2.93 -5.21 12.87
CA ILE A 153 -1.69 -5.80 13.37
C ILE A 153 -1.50 -5.52 14.86
N VAL A 154 -1.75 -4.28 15.30
CA VAL A 154 -1.62 -3.88 16.71
C VAL A 154 -2.62 -4.61 17.60
N ASN A 155 -3.86 -4.75 17.12
CA ASN A 155 -4.94 -5.42 17.83
C ASN A 155 -4.72 -6.93 17.94
N LEU A 156 -4.11 -7.52 16.91
CA LEU A 156 -3.65 -8.92 16.92
C LEU A 156 -2.26 -9.00 17.57
N SER A 157 -2.20 -8.85 18.90
CA SER A 157 -0.97 -8.75 19.72
C SER A 157 0.12 -9.83 19.52
N PHE A 158 -0.16 -10.91 18.80
CA PHE A 158 0.82 -11.91 18.38
C PHE A 158 1.57 -11.53 17.08
N LEU A 159 1.20 -10.44 16.43
CA LEU A 159 1.86 -9.86 15.27
C LEU A 159 2.69 -8.64 15.69
N ASN A 160 3.65 -8.27 14.85
CA ASN A 160 4.45 -7.06 15.03
C ASN A 160 4.32 -6.18 13.79
N ILE A 161 4.28 -4.86 14.00
CA ILE A 161 4.41 -3.91 12.90
C ILE A 161 5.82 -4.08 12.30
N PRO A 162 5.96 -4.25 10.97
CA PRO A 162 7.25 -4.28 10.30
C PRO A 162 8.09 -3.01 10.52
N GLU A 163 9.37 -3.10 10.19
CA GLU A 163 10.21 -1.91 10.07
C GLU A 163 9.64 -0.95 9.02
N ARG A 164 9.64 0.35 9.33
CA ARG A 164 9.08 1.37 8.46
C ARG A 164 9.94 1.54 7.21
N ILE A 165 9.32 1.49 6.04
CA ILE A 165 10.03 1.73 4.78
C ILE A 165 10.37 3.22 4.62
N SER A 166 11.65 3.50 4.38
CA SER A 166 12.14 4.84 4.08
C SER A 166 11.95 5.19 2.60
N ARG A 167 11.77 6.49 2.32
CA ARG A 167 11.63 7.04 0.96
C ARG A 167 12.86 6.74 0.08
N ASN A 168 14.01 6.44 0.68
CA ASN A 168 15.23 6.07 -0.05
C ASN A 168 15.16 4.70 -0.76
N ILE A 169 14.10 3.91 -0.53
CA ILE A 169 13.85 2.67 -1.29
C ILE A 169 13.73 2.95 -2.79
N MET A 170 13.20 4.11 -3.16
CA MET A 170 13.19 4.62 -4.53
C MET A 170 14.48 5.40 -4.77
N VAL A 171 15.37 4.81 -5.56
CA VAL A 171 16.68 5.39 -5.88
C VAL A 171 16.54 6.57 -6.84
N GLN A 172 17.53 7.46 -6.88
CA GLN A 172 17.44 8.70 -7.66
C GLN A 172 17.12 8.48 -9.14
N LYS A 173 17.70 7.45 -9.78
CA LYS A 173 17.42 7.10 -11.18
C LYS A 173 15.97 6.66 -11.44
N GLU A 174 15.28 6.14 -10.43
CA GLU A 174 13.87 5.77 -10.51
C GLU A 174 12.99 6.98 -10.22
N ARG A 175 13.42 7.86 -9.30
CA ARG A 175 12.76 9.12 -8.93
C ARG A 175 12.75 10.13 -10.06
N ASP A 176 13.88 10.28 -10.74
CA ASP A 176 14.07 11.26 -11.82
C ASP A 176 14.48 10.55 -13.13
N PRO A 177 13.52 9.95 -13.87
CA PRO A 177 13.81 9.29 -15.14
C PRO A 177 14.25 10.31 -16.20
N GLU A 178 15.24 9.93 -17.01
CA GLU A 178 15.83 10.79 -18.08
C GLU A 178 14.82 11.39 -19.06
N ASP A 179 13.69 10.73 -19.29
CA ASP A 179 12.69 11.17 -20.24
C ASP A 179 11.25 10.89 -19.79
N TYR A 180 10.32 11.68 -20.33
CA TYR A 180 8.89 11.59 -20.06
C TYR A 180 8.31 10.20 -20.35
N THR A 181 8.79 9.51 -21.39
CA THR A 181 8.32 8.17 -21.74
C THR A 181 8.69 7.16 -20.66
N ARG A 182 9.92 7.20 -20.14
CA ARG A 182 10.35 6.32 -19.03
C ARG A 182 9.54 6.58 -17.77
N ARG A 183 9.26 7.85 -17.45
CA ARG A 183 8.39 8.21 -16.33
C ARG A 183 6.99 7.61 -16.50
N LEU A 184 6.38 7.77 -17.68
CA LEU A 184 5.07 7.18 -17.98
C LEU A 184 5.07 5.64 -17.87
N VAL A 185 6.13 4.97 -18.34
CA VAL A 185 6.26 3.51 -18.23
C VAL A 185 6.38 3.07 -16.77
N ARG A 186 7.19 3.77 -15.96
CA ARG A 186 7.31 3.55 -14.52
C ARG A 186 5.95 3.68 -13.83
N ASP A 187 5.30 4.83 -14.02
CA ASP A 187 4.01 5.17 -13.41
C ASP A 187 2.92 4.16 -13.78
N TRP A 188 2.83 3.81 -15.06
CA TRP A 188 1.89 2.81 -15.53
C TRP A 188 2.16 1.42 -14.95
N GLY A 189 3.43 1.02 -14.87
CA GLY A 189 3.84 -0.25 -14.26
C GLY A 189 3.51 -0.33 -12.76
N ILE A 190 3.69 0.77 -12.03
CA ILE A 190 3.27 0.89 -10.62
C ILE A 190 1.76 0.68 -10.48
N LEU A 191 0.96 1.36 -11.31
CA LEU A 191 -0.50 1.28 -11.27
C LEU A 191 -1.02 -0.13 -11.63
N ILE A 192 -0.41 -0.81 -12.60
CA ILE A 192 -0.74 -2.20 -12.92
C ILE A 192 -0.45 -3.11 -11.71
N LYS A 193 0.75 -3.01 -11.13
CA LYS A 193 1.13 -3.83 -9.97
C LYS A 193 0.22 -3.57 -8.77
N TYR A 194 -0.16 -2.32 -8.52
CA TYR A 194 -1.10 -1.98 -7.45
C TYR A 194 -2.50 -2.57 -7.71
N LYS A 195 -3.00 -2.49 -8.95
CA LYS A 195 -4.26 -3.13 -9.36
C LYS A 195 -4.24 -4.63 -9.10
N GLU A 196 -3.18 -5.31 -9.53
CA GLU A 196 -3.01 -6.75 -9.36
C GLU A 196 -2.92 -7.15 -7.88
N HIS A 197 -2.21 -6.37 -7.08
CA HIS A 197 -2.12 -6.55 -5.63
C HIS A 197 -3.48 -6.44 -4.94
N LEU A 198 -4.24 -5.38 -5.24
CA LEU A 198 -5.60 -5.22 -4.72
C LEU A 198 -6.52 -6.38 -5.15
N ILE A 199 -6.43 -6.84 -6.41
CA ILE A 199 -7.24 -7.97 -6.89
C ILE A 199 -6.85 -9.27 -6.19
N ALA A 200 -5.56 -9.51 -5.94
CA ALA A 200 -5.11 -10.71 -5.24
C ALA A 200 -5.64 -10.74 -3.80
N TRP A 201 -5.48 -9.64 -3.05
CA TRP A 201 -6.02 -9.53 -1.70
C TRP A 201 -7.55 -9.59 -1.64
N LYS A 202 -8.24 -9.10 -2.67
CA LYS A 202 -9.70 -9.24 -2.75
C LYS A 202 -10.12 -10.71 -2.64
N LYS A 203 -9.46 -11.60 -3.39
CA LYS A 203 -9.79 -13.03 -3.39
C LYS A 203 -9.60 -13.67 -2.03
N VAL A 204 -8.48 -13.36 -1.37
CA VAL A 204 -8.16 -13.84 -0.02
C VAL A 204 -9.21 -13.36 0.99
N LEU A 205 -9.63 -12.10 0.92
CA LEU A 205 -10.61 -11.53 1.84
C LEU A 205 -12.04 -11.98 1.54
N ASP A 206 -12.35 -12.32 0.29
CA ASP A 206 -13.66 -12.86 -0.08
C ASP A 206 -13.83 -14.34 0.29
N SER A 207 -12.73 -15.08 0.49
CA SER A 207 -12.79 -16.49 0.94
C SER A 207 -13.10 -16.66 2.44
N HIS A 208 -13.31 -15.57 3.17
CA HIS A 208 -13.58 -15.51 4.61
C HIS A 208 -14.75 -14.57 4.94
#